data_AF-A0A964U9A3-F1
#
_entry.id   AF-A0A964U9A3-F1
#
_cell.length_a   1.000
_cell.length_b   1.000
_cell.length_c   1.000
_cell.angle_alpha   90.00
_cell.angle_beta   90.00
_cell.angle_gamma   90.00
#
_symmetry.space_group_name_H-M   'P 1'
#
loop_
_entity.id
_entity.type
_entity.pdbx_description
1 polymer ?
#
loop_
_entity_poly.entity_id
_entity_poly.type
_entity_poly.pdbx_seq_one_letter_code
_entity_poly.pdbx_strand_id
1 'polypeptide(L)'
;MGSGEQGGANRDAREAFTDSKLFERVFAEGMSLVEQTAGYLDGLGREEAKLLSREAGLTYAAWSMELTTRLMQAASWLVMQKAVRDGEMPLRDALAPKYRMSRDGPPLDAEAQRGRGLPEEFLDLVERSEALFDRICRIDDSLYGDGAATREDSPVNRQIERLKRAAETGAFDPLSVWRKAR
;
A
#
# COMPACT_ATOMS: atom_id res chain seq x y z
N MET A 1 36.16 1.57 -1.44
CA MET A 1 35.67 0.46 -0.60
C MET A 1 34.58 1.03 0.30
N GLY A 2 33.30 0.80 -0.02
CA GLY A 2 32.18 1.38 0.74
C GLY A 2 30.78 0.97 0.29
N SER A 3 30.63 -0.17 -0.41
CA SER A 3 29.35 -0.59 -1.00
C SER A 3 28.76 -1.85 -0.33
N GLY A 4 29.29 -2.26 0.84
CA GLY A 4 28.93 -3.53 1.50
C GLY A 4 27.85 -3.43 2.58
N GLU A 5 27.63 -2.27 3.21
CA GLU A 5 26.75 -2.16 4.38
C GLU A 5 25.27 -1.87 4.02
N GLN A 6 25.02 -1.16 2.91
CA GLN A 6 23.66 -0.78 2.49
C GLN A 6 22.79 -1.97 2.03
N GLY A 7 23.41 -3.09 1.62
CA GLY A 7 22.70 -4.32 1.23
C GLY A 7 22.11 -5.11 2.39
N GLY A 8 22.66 -4.97 3.60
CA GLY A 8 22.18 -5.67 4.81
C GLY A 8 20.94 -5.02 5.42
N ALA A 9 21.00 -3.70 5.64
CA ALA A 9 19.91 -2.96 6.27
C ALA A 9 18.59 -2.99 5.46
N ASN A 10 18.68 -3.01 4.12
CA ASN A 10 17.50 -3.12 3.26
C ASN A 10 16.91 -4.54 3.28
N ARG A 11 17.73 -5.58 3.49
CA ARG A 11 17.23 -6.95 3.68
C ARG A 11 16.47 -7.08 5.00
N ASP A 12 17.01 -6.55 6.09
CA ASP A 12 16.39 -6.60 7.41
C ASP A 12 15.05 -5.86 7.44
N ALA A 13 14.95 -4.70 6.77
CA ALA A 13 13.70 -3.95 6.65
C ALA A 13 12.62 -4.69 5.85
N ARG A 14 13.01 -5.47 4.83
CA ARG A 14 12.11 -6.29 4.02
C ARG A 14 11.58 -7.49 4.80
N GLU A 15 12.46 -8.22 5.46
CA GLU A 15 12.10 -9.35 6.31
C GLU A 15 11.20 -8.89 7.48
N ALA A 16 11.55 -7.77 8.13
CA ALA A 16 10.74 -7.18 9.20
C ALA A 16 9.34 -6.74 8.73
N PHE A 17 9.19 -6.24 7.50
CA PHE A 17 7.88 -5.91 6.94
C PHE A 17 7.05 -7.16 6.68
N THR A 18 7.65 -8.16 6.06
CA THR A 18 6.97 -9.38 5.64
C THR A 18 6.52 -10.22 6.84
N ASP A 19 7.27 -10.14 7.95
CA ASP A 19 6.91 -10.73 9.25
C ASP A 19 6.01 -9.82 10.12
N SER A 20 5.62 -8.65 9.61
CA SER A 20 4.85 -7.68 10.39
C SER A 20 3.35 -7.97 10.39
N LYS A 21 2.70 -7.60 11.50
CA LYS A 21 1.23 -7.48 11.60
C LYS A 21 0.61 -6.49 10.60
N LEU A 22 1.42 -5.64 9.96
CA LEU A 22 0.93 -4.75 8.91
C LEU A 22 0.68 -5.56 7.62
N PHE A 23 1.61 -6.43 7.23
CA PHE A 23 1.43 -7.29 6.05
C PHE A 23 0.21 -8.20 6.19
N GLU A 24 0.03 -8.87 7.33
CA GLU A 24 -1.13 -9.74 7.55
C GLU A 24 -2.46 -9.01 7.39
N ARG A 25 -2.55 -7.77 7.90
CA ARG A 25 -3.75 -6.94 7.74
C ARG A 25 -3.98 -6.56 6.27
N VAL A 26 -2.92 -6.15 5.56
CA VAL A 26 -3.01 -5.78 4.14
C VAL A 26 -3.41 -6.98 3.29
N PHE A 27 -2.85 -8.15 3.58
CA PHE A 27 -3.16 -9.41 2.91
C PHE A 27 -4.63 -9.79 3.12
N ALA A 28 -5.11 -9.81 4.36
CA ALA A 28 -6.49 -10.13 4.68
C ALA A 28 -7.49 -9.14 4.05
N GLU A 29 -7.18 -7.84 4.10
CA GLU A 29 -7.96 -6.79 3.46
C GLU A 29 -8.03 -6.99 1.94
N GLY A 30 -6.89 -7.28 1.30
CA GLY A 30 -6.83 -7.51 -0.14
C GLY A 30 -7.63 -8.74 -0.58
N MET A 31 -7.50 -9.86 0.11
CA MET A 31 -8.26 -11.07 -0.21
C MET A 31 -9.76 -10.88 0.02
N SER A 32 -10.14 -10.20 1.11
CA SER A 32 -11.54 -9.89 1.38
C SER A 32 -12.15 -8.96 0.34
N LEU A 33 -11.38 -7.97 -0.15
CA LEU A 33 -11.86 -7.07 -1.19
C LEU A 33 -12.05 -7.79 -2.54
N VAL A 34 -11.11 -8.69 -2.91
CA VAL A 34 -11.25 -9.54 -4.10
C VAL A 34 -12.54 -10.37 -4.03
N GLU A 35 -12.80 -11.02 -2.89
CA GLU A 35 -14.01 -11.83 -2.68
C GLU A 35 -15.29 -10.98 -2.76
N GLN A 36 -15.32 -9.83 -2.09
CA GLN A 36 -16.46 -8.91 -2.12
C GLN A 36 -16.74 -8.41 -3.54
N THR A 37 -15.71 -8.01 -4.28
CA THR A 37 -15.86 -7.55 -5.67
C THR A 37 -16.35 -8.68 -6.58
N ALA A 38 -15.81 -9.89 -6.46
CA ALA A 38 -16.27 -11.02 -7.24
C ALA A 38 -17.76 -11.33 -6.95
N GLY A 39 -18.14 -11.39 -5.67
CA GLY A 39 -19.53 -11.61 -5.26
C GLY A 39 -20.48 -10.53 -5.78
N TYR A 40 -20.07 -9.26 -5.74
CA TYR A 40 -20.86 -8.16 -6.27
C TYR A 40 -21.02 -8.24 -7.79
N LEU A 41 -19.92 -8.38 -8.54
CA LEU A 41 -19.94 -8.38 -10.01
C LEU A 41 -20.69 -9.58 -10.59
N ASP A 42 -20.62 -10.75 -9.94
CA ASP A 42 -21.35 -11.94 -10.38
C ASP A 42 -22.81 -11.96 -9.93
N GLY A 43 -23.14 -11.25 -8.85
CA GLY A 43 -24.47 -11.15 -8.26
C GLY A 43 -25.16 -9.81 -8.54
N LEU A 44 -25.29 -8.99 -7.48
CA LEU A 44 -26.09 -7.76 -7.48
C LEU A 44 -25.66 -6.77 -8.59
N GLY A 45 -24.37 -6.58 -8.79
CA GLY A 45 -23.83 -5.67 -9.80
C GLY A 45 -24.24 -6.04 -11.22
N ARG A 46 -24.49 -7.32 -11.51
CA ARG A 46 -25.02 -7.74 -12.82
C ARG A 46 -26.46 -7.30 -13.02
N GLU A 47 -27.28 -7.31 -11.97
CA GLU A 47 -28.67 -6.86 -12.04
C GLU A 47 -28.76 -5.33 -12.09
N GLU A 48 -27.96 -4.64 -11.27
CA GLU A 48 -27.89 -3.17 -11.28
C GLU A 48 -27.40 -2.65 -12.64
N ALA A 49 -26.40 -3.29 -13.25
CA ALA A 49 -25.86 -2.92 -14.56
C ALA A 49 -26.92 -2.91 -15.68
N LYS A 50 -27.94 -3.77 -15.61
CA LYS A 50 -29.02 -3.83 -16.61
C LYS A 50 -29.98 -2.65 -16.53
N LEU A 51 -30.05 -1.99 -15.36
CA LEU A 51 -30.95 -0.86 -15.11
C LEU A 51 -30.28 0.49 -15.43
N LEU A 52 -28.98 0.48 -15.70
CA LEU A 52 -28.22 1.69 -15.99
C LEU A 52 -28.62 2.33 -17.31
N SER A 53 -28.52 3.66 -17.35
CA SER A 53 -28.54 4.39 -18.60
C SER A 53 -27.38 3.95 -19.49
N ARG A 54 -27.47 4.18 -20.81
CA ARG A 54 -26.40 3.80 -21.74
C ARG A 54 -25.04 4.40 -21.35
N GLU A 55 -25.01 5.65 -20.89
CA GLU A 55 -23.78 6.32 -20.47
C GLU A 55 -23.21 5.67 -19.19
N ALA A 56 -24.03 5.54 -18.15
CA ALA A 56 -23.61 4.91 -16.89
C ALA A 56 -23.18 3.44 -17.08
N GLY A 57 -23.86 2.71 -17.95
CA GLY A 57 -23.53 1.33 -18.29
C GLY A 57 -22.19 1.17 -19.00
N LEU A 58 -21.83 2.12 -19.89
CA LEU A 58 -20.51 2.13 -20.53
C LEU A 58 -19.40 2.40 -19.49
N THR A 59 -19.61 3.36 -18.58
CA THR A 59 -18.66 3.65 -17.50
C THR A 59 -18.52 2.44 -16.57
N TYR A 60 -19.63 1.83 -16.16
CA TYR A 60 -19.63 0.61 -15.33
C TYR A 60 -18.83 -0.52 -15.99
N ALA A 61 -19.06 -0.78 -17.27
CA ALA A 61 -18.35 -1.83 -18.00
C ALA A 61 -16.84 -1.56 -18.05
N ALA A 62 -16.42 -0.33 -18.36
CA ALA A 62 -14.99 0.02 -18.38
C ALA A 62 -14.35 -0.09 -16.99
N TRP A 63 -15.00 0.49 -15.97
CA TRP A 63 -14.45 0.56 -14.61
C TRP A 63 -14.46 -0.80 -13.91
N SER A 64 -15.39 -1.69 -14.21
CA SER A 64 -15.40 -3.05 -13.66
C SER A 64 -14.23 -3.91 -14.16
N MET A 65 -13.86 -3.78 -15.45
CA MET A 65 -12.67 -4.42 -16.01
C MET A 65 -11.39 -3.85 -15.39
N GLU A 66 -11.33 -2.54 -15.20
CA GLU A 66 -10.19 -1.89 -14.58
C GLU A 66 -10.04 -2.26 -13.09
N LEU A 67 -11.16 -2.27 -12.35
CA LEU A 67 -11.24 -2.71 -10.96
C LEU A 67 -10.72 -4.15 -10.80
N THR A 68 -11.22 -5.08 -11.62
CA THR A 68 -10.80 -6.49 -11.57
C THR A 68 -9.34 -6.68 -11.93
N THR A 69 -8.85 -5.98 -12.95
CA THR A 69 -7.44 -6.01 -13.34
C THR A 69 -6.55 -5.53 -12.20
N ARG A 70 -6.91 -4.41 -11.57
CA ARG A 70 -6.17 -3.84 -10.44
C ARG A 70 -6.16 -4.76 -9.22
N LEU A 71 -7.30 -5.34 -8.87
CA LEU A 71 -7.39 -6.29 -7.76
C LEU A 71 -6.58 -7.56 -8.04
N MET A 72 -6.55 -8.04 -9.29
CA MET A 72 -5.74 -9.18 -9.68
C MET A 72 -4.25 -8.89 -9.56
N GLN A 73 -3.81 -7.71 -9.99
CA GLN A 73 -2.43 -7.26 -9.78
C GLN A 73 -2.10 -7.23 -8.28
N ALA A 74 -2.93 -6.55 -7.48
CA ALA A 74 -2.75 -6.44 -6.03
C ALA A 74 -2.65 -7.81 -5.35
N ALA A 75 -3.59 -8.71 -5.68
CA ALA A 75 -3.61 -10.08 -5.16
C ALA A 75 -2.33 -10.84 -5.55
N SER A 76 -1.88 -10.73 -6.79
CA SER A 76 -0.67 -11.40 -7.28
C SER A 76 0.57 -10.98 -6.49
N TRP A 77 0.70 -9.68 -6.19
CA TRP A 77 1.80 -9.17 -5.36
C TRP A 77 1.69 -9.66 -3.92
N LEU A 78 0.49 -9.63 -3.33
CA LEU A 78 0.28 -10.10 -1.95
C LEU A 78 0.61 -11.59 -1.78
N VAL A 79 0.22 -12.42 -2.76
CA VAL A 79 0.55 -13.85 -2.78
C VAL A 79 2.05 -14.06 -2.95
N MET A 80 2.70 -13.28 -3.82
CA MET A 80 4.15 -13.34 -4.00
C MET A 80 4.90 -12.97 -2.70
N GLN A 81 4.49 -11.91 -1.99
CA GLN A 81 5.08 -11.57 -0.70
C GLN A 81 4.88 -12.67 0.35
N LYS A 82 3.71 -13.31 0.36
CA LYS A 82 3.44 -14.45 1.23
C LYS A 82 4.36 -15.64 0.90
N ALA A 83 4.59 -15.93 -0.38
CA ALA A 83 5.52 -16.98 -0.79
C ALA A 83 6.96 -16.68 -0.37
N VAL A 84 7.37 -15.40 -0.41
CA VAL A 84 8.69 -14.97 0.12
C VAL A 84 8.77 -15.16 1.63
N ARG A 85 7.74 -14.76 2.38
CA ARG A 85 7.65 -14.96 3.84
C ARG A 85 7.76 -16.43 4.22
N ASP A 86 6.99 -17.27 3.55
CA ASP A 86 6.85 -18.68 3.88
C ASP A 86 8.09 -19.48 3.41
N GLY A 87 9.07 -18.81 2.78
CA GLY A 87 10.33 -19.41 2.30
C GLY A 87 10.20 -20.18 0.98
N GLU A 88 9.03 -20.14 0.35
CA GLU A 88 8.72 -20.82 -0.91
C GLU A 88 9.32 -20.10 -2.12
N MET A 89 9.57 -18.78 -2.00
CA MET A 89 10.20 -17.96 -3.03
C MET A 89 11.40 -17.19 -2.47
N PRO A 90 12.58 -17.23 -3.10
CA PRO A 90 13.71 -16.44 -2.64
C PRO A 90 13.49 -14.96 -2.95
N LEU A 91 13.90 -14.09 -2.02
CA LEU A 91 13.72 -12.63 -2.13
C LEU A 91 14.27 -12.02 -3.44
N ARG A 92 15.33 -12.60 -4.02
CA ARG A 92 15.90 -12.13 -5.29
C ARG A 92 14.93 -12.29 -6.47
N ASP A 93 14.03 -13.27 -6.42
CA ASP A 93 13.07 -13.53 -7.49
C ASP A 93 11.91 -12.53 -7.40
N ALA A 94 11.57 -12.07 -6.18
CA ALA A 94 10.60 -10.99 -5.94
C ALA A 94 11.05 -9.62 -6.47
N LEU A 95 12.36 -9.42 -6.69
CA LEU A 95 12.90 -8.20 -7.32
C LEU A 95 12.67 -8.14 -8.84
N ALA A 96 12.16 -9.21 -9.46
CA ALA A 96 11.96 -9.23 -10.89
C ALA A 96 10.94 -8.14 -11.32
N PRO A 97 11.16 -7.43 -12.44
CA PRO A 97 10.28 -6.33 -12.87
C PRO A 97 8.81 -6.72 -12.99
N LYS A 98 8.52 -7.98 -13.32
CA LYS A 98 7.15 -8.52 -13.42
C LYS A 98 6.38 -8.56 -12.09
N TYR A 99 7.06 -8.46 -10.96
CA TYR A 99 6.46 -8.41 -9.62
C TYR A 99 6.48 -7.01 -9.01
N ARG A 100 7.04 -6.02 -9.71
CA ARG A 100 6.99 -4.61 -9.28
C ARG A 100 5.60 -4.04 -9.52
N MET A 101 5.17 -3.21 -8.59
CA MET A 101 3.87 -2.58 -8.65
C MET A 101 3.98 -1.19 -9.26
N SER A 102 3.37 -1.03 -10.43
CA SER A 102 3.30 0.24 -11.14
C SER A 102 1.85 0.53 -11.50
N ARG A 103 1.50 1.81 -11.48
CA ARG A 103 0.19 2.27 -11.93
C ARG A 103 0.23 2.56 -13.43
N ASP A 104 -0.52 1.78 -14.20
CA ASP A 104 -0.70 1.98 -15.64
C ASP A 104 -1.93 2.85 -15.93
N GLY A 105 -1.94 4.10 -15.45
CA GLY A 105 -3.03 5.04 -15.74
C GLY A 105 -3.39 6.01 -14.60
N PRO A 106 -4.29 6.97 -14.83
CA PRO A 106 -4.83 7.80 -13.76
C PRO A 106 -5.69 6.97 -12.78
N PRO A 107 -5.83 7.39 -11.52
CA PRO A 107 -6.77 6.78 -10.58
C PRO A 107 -8.22 6.95 -11.03
N LEU A 108 -9.04 5.95 -10.72
CA LEU A 108 -10.49 6.07 -10.84
C LEU A 108 -11.02 7.01 -9.76
N ASP A 109 -11.66 8.09 -10.19
CA ASP A 109 -12.27 9.08 -9.30
C ASP A 109 -13.73 8.71 -9.01
N ALA A 110 -13.92 7.82 -8.04
CA ALA A 110 -15.25 7.36 -7.63
C ALA A 110 -16.16 8.52 -7.19
N GLU A 111 -15.59 9.53 -6.52
CA GLU A 111 -16.33 10.69 -6.05
C GLU A 111 -16.90 11.51 -7.21
N ALA A 112 -16.11 11.72 -8.28
CA ALA A 112 -16.59 12.40 -9.49
C ALA A 112 -17.75 11.67 -10.19
N GLN A 113 -17.91 10.36 -9.95
CA GLN A 113 -18.97 9.52 -10.50
C GLN A 113 -20.20 9.37 -9.60
N ARG A 114 -20.11 9.73 -8.31
CA ARG A 114 -21.26 9.72 -7.41
C ARG A 114 -22.38 10.60 -7.95
N GLY A 115 -23.62 10.11 -7.88
CA GLY A 115 -24.80 10.80 -8.42
C GLY A 115 -24.95 10.80 -9.95
N ARG A 116 -24.04 10.17 -10.72
CA ARG A 116 -24.15 10.04 -12.18
C ARG A 116 -24.89 8.77 -12.65
N GLY A 117 -25.55 8.09 -11.72
CA GLY A 117 -26.34 6.89 -11.98
C GLY A 117 -25.59 5.57 -11.83
N LEU A 118 -24.31 5.59 -11.46
CA LEU A 118 -23.58 4.37 -11.06
C LEU A 118 -24.04 3.90 -9.67
N PRO A 119 -24.04 2.58 -9.40
CA PRO A 119 -24.41 2.06 -8.08
C PRO A 119 -23.40 2.48 -7.01
N GLU A 120 -23.88 2.88 -5.83
CA GLU A 120 -23.01 3.32 -4.73
C GLU A 120 -22.09 2.19 -4.24
N GLU A 121 -22.59 0.94 -4.17
CA GLU A 121 -21.76 -0.20 -3.76
C GLU A 121 -20.61 -0.46 -4.74
N PHE A 122 -20.83 -0.27 -6.04
CA PHE A 122 -19.76 -0.34 -7.04
C PHE A 122 -18.70 0.75 -6.82
N LEU A 123 -19.14 2.00 -6.57
CA LEU A 123 -18.22 3.11 -6.33
C LEU A 123 -17.41 2.92 -5.04
N ASP A 124 -18.02 2.38 -3.98
CA ASP A 124 -17.32 2.06 -2.74
C ASP A 124 -16.26 0.94 -2.94
N LEU A 125 -16.55 -0.06 -3.77
CA LEU A 125 -15.56 -1.08 -4.15
C LEU A 125 -14.40 -0.49 -4.95
N VAL A 126 -14.68 0.44 -5.87
CA VAL A 126 -13.65 1.16 -6.64
C VAL A 126 -12.76 1.97 -5.71
N GLU A 127 -13.34 2.76 -4.81
CA GLU A 127 -12.60 3.59 -3.85
C GLU A 127 -11.69 2.75 -2.96
N ARG A 128 -12.22 1.64 -2.41
CA ARG A 128 -11.42 0.72 -1.58
C ARG A 128 -10.30 0.04 -2.36
N SER A 129 -10.53 -0.30 -3.63
CA SER A 129 -9.51 -0.88 -4.51
C SER A 129 -8.40 0.11 -4.81
N GLU A 130 -8.74 1.36 -5.11
CA GLU A 130 -7.78 2.45 -5.32
C GLU A 130 -6.91 2.67 -4.07
N ALA A 131 -7.54 2.77 -2.89
CA ALA A 131 -6.82 2.95 -1.64
C ALA A 131 -5.87 1.79 -1.32
N LEU A 132 -6.32 0.55 -1.53
CA LEU A 132 -5.50 -0.65 -1.34
C LEU A 132 -4.31 -0.66 -2.31
N PHE A 133 -4.56 -0.40 -3.59
CA PHE A 133 -3.53 -0.42 -4.63
C PHE A 133 -2.46 0.65 -4.38
N ASP A 134 -2.86 1.88 -4.06
CA ASP A 134 -1.94 2.95 -3.69
C ASP A 134 -1.08 2.60 -2.48
N ARG A 135 -1.68 1.96 -1.47
CA ARG A 135 -0.96 1.49 -0.30
C ARG A 135 0.08 0.42 -0.68
N ILE A 136 -0.28 -0.52 -1.55
CA ILE A 136 0.62 -1.56 -2.05
C ILE A 136 1.75 -0.94 -2.87
N CYS A 137 1.50 0.00 -3.78
CA CYS A 137 2.56 0.69 -4.53
C CYS A 137 3.56 1.39 -3.60
N ARG A 138 3.07 2.12 -2.59
CA ARG A 138 3.93 2.79 -1.60
C ARG A 138 4.77 1.80 -0.80
N ILE A 139 4.20 0.65 -0.46
CA ILE A 139 4.92 -0.43 0.22
C ILE A 139 5.97 -1.04 -0.72
N ASP A 140 5.61 -1.34 -1.97
CA ASP A 140 6.51 -1.90 -2.96
C ASP A 140 7.70 -0.96 -3.22
N ASP A 141 7.47 0.34 -3.36
CA ASP A 141 8.54 1.34 -3.50
C ASP A 141 9.38 1.49 -2.23
N SER A 142 8.74 1.41 -1.07
CA SER A 142 9.40 1.40 0.23
C SER A 142 10.35 0.21 0.40
N LEU A 143 9.99 -0.95 -0.15
CA LEU A 143 10.73 -2.19 -0.02
C LEU A 143 11.78 -2.34 -1.12
N TYR A 144 11.45 -2.05 -2.38
CA TYR A 144 12.32 -2.31 -3.52
C TYR A 144 12.65 -1.14 -4.43
N GLY A 145 12.14 0.07 -4.15
CA GLY A 145 12.56 1.26 -4.85
C GLY A 145 14.00 1.66 -4.54
N ASP A 146 14.68 2.31 -5.48
CA ASP A 146 16.02 2.89 -5.33
C ASP A 146 16.10 3.90 -4.15
N GLY A 147 14.95 4.41 -3.70
CA GLY A 147 14.81 5.33 -2.57
C GLY A 147 14.98 4.72 -1.17
N ALA A 148 15.08 3.39 -1.05
CA ALA A 148 15.53 2.79 0.20
C ALA A 148 16.95 3.24 0.57
N ALA A 149 17.77 3.59 -0.43
CA ALA A 149 19.10 4.18 -0.23
C ALA A 149 19.07 5.68 0.15
N THR A 150 17.96 6.41 -0.05
CA THR A 150 17.80 7.82 0.38
C THR A 150 17.01 8.00 1.67
N ARG A 151 16.48 6.91 2.26
CA ARG A 151 15.83 6.94 3.58
C ARG A 151 16.77 7.15 4.76
N GLU A 152 18.08 7.16 4.54
CA GLU A 152 19.04 7.55 5.58
C GLU A 152 18.86 9.01 6.04
N ASP A 153 18.04 9.84 5.35
CA ASP A 153 17.94 11.26 5.68
C ASP A 153 16.52 11.81 5.79
N SER A 154 15.55 11.00 6.26
CA SER A 154 14.24 11.54 6.67
C SER A 154 14.46 12.66 7.71
N PRO A 155 13.97 13.88 7.47
CA PRO A 155 14.19 15.02 8.37
C PRO A 155 13.66 14.74 9.78
N VAL A 156 12.62 13.90 9.89
CA VAL A 156 12.07 13.43 11.17
C VAL A 156 13.02 12.46 11.87
N ASN A 157 13.64 11.52 11.15
CA ASN A 157 14.64 10.62 11.73
C ASN A 157 15.88 11.40 12.20
N ARG A 158 16.32 12.41 11.44
CA ARG A 158 17.37 13.34 11.89
C ARG A 158 16.99 14.08 13.16
N GLN A 159 15.72 14.47 13.29
CA GLN A 159 15.23 15.18 14.47
C GLN A 159 15.15 14.26 15.69
N ILE A 160 14.72 13.00 15.51
CA ILE A 160 14.71 11.98 16.55
C ILE A 160 16.14 11.64 17.00
N GLU A 161 17.08 11.48 16.08
CA GLU A 161 18.49 11.22 16.42
C GLU A 161 19.16 12.42 17.11
N ARG A 162 18.80 13.66 16.74
CA ARG A 162 19.22 14.85 17.50
C ARG A 162 18.66 14.84 18.92
N LEU A 163 17.41 14.45 19.11
CA LEU A 163 16.79 14.34 20.44
C LEU A 163 17.47 13.27 21.30
N LYS A 164 17.76 12.09 20.73
CA LYS A 164 18.50 11.02 21.42
C LYS A 164 19.90 11.47 21.83
N ARG A 165 20.66 12.08 20.91
CA ARG A 165 21.99 12.63 21.25
C ARG A 165 21.93 13.73 22.30
N ALA A 166 20.92 14.60 22.27
CA ALA A 166 20.74 15.66 23.27
C ALA A 166 20.38 15.08 24.65
N ALA A 167 19.63 13.98 24.69
CA ALA A 167 19.31 13.27 25.91
C ALA A 167 20.54 12.54 26.50
N GLU A 168 21.39 11.95 25.67
CA GLU A 168 22.62 11.25 26.08
C GLU A 168 23.74 12.20 26.52
N THR A 169 23.83 13.40 25.93
CA THR A 169 24.84 14.42 26.27
C THR A 169 24.46 15.28 27.48
N GLY A 170 23.37 14.94 28.18
CA GLY A 170 22.99 15.58 29.44
C GLY A 170 22.44 17.01 29.31
N ALA A 171 22.03 17.44 28.11
CA ALA A 171 21.48 18.78 27.87
C ALA A 171 20.01 18.94 28.33
N PHE A 172 19.37 17.86 28.78
CA PHE A 172 18.03 17.88 29.34
C PHE A 172 18.11 17.95 30.86
N ASP A 173 17.96 19.16 31.44
CA ASP A 173 17.74 19.34 32.89
C ASP A 173 16.22 19.40 33.16
N PRO A 174 15.57 18.27 33.50
CA PRO A 174 14.14 18.24 33.80
C PRO A 174 13.76 19.04 35.06
N LEU A 175 14.73 19.41 35.91
CA LEU A 175 14.51 20.21 37.11
C LEU A 175 14.62 21.72 36.86
N SER A 176 15.07 22.14 35.67
CA SER A 176 15.14 23.56 35.29
C SER A 176 13.76 24.21 35.19
N VAL A 177 12.73 23.44 34.82
CA VAL A 177 11.34 23.91 34.69
C VAL A 177 10.76 24.32 36.06
N TRP A 178 11.19 23.67 37.14
CA TRP A 178 10.73 23.94 38.50
C TRP A 178 11.51 25.06 39.20
N ARG A 179 12.61 25.55 38.60
CA ARG A 179 13.46 26.60 39.19
C ARG A 179 13.03 28.02 38.84
N LYS A 180 12.10 28.20 37.89
CA LYS A 180 11.58 29.50 37.45
C LYS A 180 10.31 29.99 38.18
N ALA A 181 9.82 29.23 39.15
CA ALA A 181 8.58 29.53 39.88
C ALA A 181 8.79 30.04 41.32
N ARG A 182 9.89 30.77 41.60
CA ARG A 182 10.11 31.41 42.90
C ARG A 182 10.56 32.85 42.75
#